data_AF-A0AAW5DH74-F1
#
_entry.id   AF-A0AAW5DH74-F1
#
_cell.length_a   1.000
_cell.length_b   1.000
_cell.length_c   1.000
_cell.angle_alpha   90.00
_cell.angle_beta   90.00
_cell.angle_gamma   90.00
#
_symmetry.space_group_name_H-M   'P 1'
#
loop_
_entity.id
_entity.type
_entity.pdbx_description
1 polymer ?
#
loop_
_entity_poly.entity_id
_entity_poly.type
_entity_poly.pdbx_seq_one_letter_code
_entity_poly.pdbx_strand_id
1 'polypeptide(L)'
;MHNVTNPFQACNDIFFKPNGVFKAVGENNNWSWMPFILFMAISLVSQYLYVNFVDIEWFAQMNIAAQGDMSPAEEEQMKAFFTRDALLWSSVIGAFFVPIIVNAIYAVYVNLMTRSDDSHVYGFTDWYGFAWWLSMPYVLTGLVGVALLLFAGDHQVAPSILSPASLGYIANIPMDSPWYAFGQALRVELFWGIYLATVGITQWTAFSLKKAALIASAPYIVIYGIWLIALALF
;
A
#
# COMPACT_ATOMS: atom_id res chain seq x y z
N MET A 1 -28.37 10.06 11.22
CA MET A 1 -27.24 9.94 10.27
C MET A 1 -25.97 10.29 11.03
N HIS A 2 -24.90 9.50 10.92
CA HIS A 2 -23.62 9.82 11.56
C HIS A 2 -23.02 11.04 10.87
N ASN A 3 -22.78 12.12 11.61
CA ASN A 3 -22.25 13.38 11.07
C ASN A 3 -20.74 13.46 11.31
N VAL A 4 -19.96 13.74 10.27
CA VAL A 4 -18.50 13.87 10.33
C VAL A 4 -18.16 15.34 10.12
N THR A 5 -17.58 15.97 11.14
CA THR A 5 -17.45 17.44 11.20
C THR A 5 -16.06 17.96 10.90
N ASN A 6 -15.03 17.09 10.95
CA ASN A 6 -13.64 17.49 10.73
C ASN A 6 -12.79 16.29 10.23
N PRO A 7 -11.62 16.54 9.61
CA PRO A 7 -10.80 15.48 9.02
C PRO A 7 -10.14 14.54 10.05
N PHE A 8 -9.90 14.98 11.29
CA PHE A 8 -9.38 14.07 12.34
C PHE A 8 -10.42 13.02 12.71
N GLN A 9 -11.66 13.45 12.91
CA GLN A 9 -12.79 12.56 13.12
C GLN A 9 -12.96 11.61 11.93
N ALA A 10 -12.86 12.13 10.70
CA ALA A 10 -12.94 11.32 9.49
C ALA A 10 -11.88 10.21 9.44
N CYS A 11 -10.63 10.50 9.82
CA CYS A 11 -9.55 9.51 9.88
C CYS A 11 -9.78 8.40 10.91
N ASN A 12 -10.51 8.67 12.00
CA ASN A 12 -10.93 7.62 12.94
C ASN A 12 -12.17 6.86 12.42
N ASP A 13 -13.14 7.58 11.88
CA ASP A 13 -14.42 7.02 11.49
C ASP A 13 -14.36 6.19 10.21
N ILE A 14 -13.34 6.37 9.35
CA ILE A 14 -13.19 5.64 8.09
C ILE A 14 -13.17 4.12 8.28
N PHE A 15 -12.66 3.64 9.43
CA PHE A 15 -12.54 2.21 9.73
C PHE A 15 -13.87 1.55 10.07
N PHE A 16 -14.84 2.30 10.59
CA PHE A 16 -16.07 1.73 11.17
C PHE A 16 -17.35 2.30 10.54
N LYS A 17 -17.30 3.55 10.06
CA LYS A 17 -18.44 4.32 9.55
C LYS A 17 -18.09 5.03 8.23
N PRO A 18 -17.55 4.32 7.21
CA PRO A 18 -17.02 4.94 5.99
C PRO A 18 -18.06 5.73 5.17
N ASN A 19 -19.34 5.36 5.22
CA ASN A 19 -20.40 6.08 4.49
C ASN A 19 -20.45 7.58 4.85
N GLY A 20 -20.42 7.90 6.15
CA GLY A 20 -20.45 9.28 6.62
C GLY A 20 -19.17 10.04 6.26
N VAL A 21 -18.04 9.34 6.24
CA VAL A 21 -16.75 9.91 5.84
C VAL A 21 -16.74 10.26 4.35
N PHE A 22 -17.09 9.33 3.47
CA PHE A 22 -17.10 9.59 2.03
C PHE A 22 -18.12 10.66 1.65
N LYS A 23 -19.28 10.72 2.32
CA LYS A 23 -20.21 11.84 2.15
C LYS A 23 -19.53 13.17 2.51
N ALA A 24 -18.95 13.28 3.70
CA ALA A 24 -18.33 14.52 4.15
C ALA A 24 -17.13 14.93 3.28
N VAL A 25 -16.30 13.98 2.84
CA VAL A 25 -15.14 14.25 1.97
C VAL A 25 -15.60 14.73 0.58
N GLY A 26 -16.72 14.25 0.06
CA GLY A 26 -17.28 14.75 -1.20
C GLY A 26 -17.78 16.20 -1.11
N GLU A 27 -18.12 16.66 0.10
CA GLU A 27 -18.64 18.01 0.36
C GLU A 27 -17.57 19.00 0.87
N ASN A 28 -16.37 18.51 1.24
CA ASN A 28 -15.34 19.33 1.88
C ASN A 28 -13.97 19.22 1.18
N ASN A 29 -13.47 20.38 0.73
CA ASN A 29 -12.15 20.47 0.09
C ASN A 29 -11.01 20.23 1.08
N ASN A 30 -9.87 19.76 0.56
CA ASN A 30 -8.58 19.61 1.26
C ASN A 30 -8.53 18.59 2.41
N TRP A 31 -9.63 17.89 2.74
CA TRP A 31 -9.63 16.90 3.82
C TRP A 31 -8.68 15.72 3.55
N SER A 32 -8.47 15.38 2.28
CA SER A 32 -7.58 14.29 1.86
C SER A 32 -6.08 14.55 2.12
N TRP A 33 -5.68 15.77 2.48
CA TRP A 33 -4.31 16.01 2.99
C TRP A 33 -4.04 15.26 4.29
N MET A 34 -5.06 15.05 5.13
CA MET A 34 -4.90 14.33 6.39
C MET A 34 -4.50 12.86 6.19
N PRO A 35 -5.27 12.02 5.47
CA PRO A 35 -4.84 10.64 5.21
C PRO A 35 -3.55 10.57 4.39
N PHE A 36 -3.29 11.52 3.48
CA PHE A 36 -2.01 11.62 2.78
C PHE A 36 -0.85 11.78 3.77
N ILE A 37 -0.89 12.79 4.66
CA ILE A 37 0.19 13.04 5.63
C ILE A 37 0.38 11.84 6.55
N LEU A 38 -0.70 11.24 7.06
CA LEU A 38 -0.62 10.07 7.94
C LEU A 38 0.02 8.88 7.24
N PHE A 39 -0.41 8.57 6.01
CA PHE A 39 0.16 7.51 5.20
C PHE A 39 1.65 7.77 4.88
N MET A 40 2.00 8.99 4.47
CA MET A 40 3.38 9.33 4.15
C MET A 40 4.27 9.27 5.38
N ALA A 41 3.80 9.79 6.52
CA ALA A 41 4.54 9.73 7.77
C ALA A 41 4.85 8.29 8.17
N ILE A 42 3.86 7.40 8.22
CA ILE A 42 4.09 6.01 8.61
C ILE A 42 4.95 5.26 7.58
N SER A 43 4.73 5.47 6.27
CA SER A 43 5.50 4.84 5.21
C SER A 43 6.99 5.21 5.31
N LEU A 44 7.30 6.51 5.38
CA LEU A 44 8.67 7.01 5.42
C LEU A 44 9.38 6.67 6.73
N VAL A 45 8.69 6.82 7.88
CA VAL A 45 9.26 6.46 9.19
C VAL A 45 9.54 4.97 9.26
N SER A 46 8.65 4.12 8.75
CA SER A 46 8.86 2.67 8.74
C SER A 46 10.11 2.27 7.95
N GLN A 47 10.29 2.84 6.74
CA GLN A 47 11.49 2.57 5.93
C GLN A 47 12.75 3.10 6.60
N TYR A 48 12.72 4.33 7.11
CA TYR A 48 13.85 4.93 7.80
C TYR A 48 14.28 4.09 9.01
N LEU A 49 13.33 3.69 9.85
CA LEU A 49 13.61 2.86 11.03
C LEU A 49 14.17 1.50 10.62
N TYR A 50 13.56 0.82 9.65
CA TYR A 50 14.01 -0.49 9.19
C TYR A 50 15.45 -0.46 8.68
N VAL A 51 15.76 0.43 7.75
CA VAL A 51 17.12 0.51 7.17
C VAL A 51 18.17 0.84 8.21
N ASN A 52 17.81 1.66 9.21
CA ASN A 52 18.72 1.96 10.30
C ASN A 52 18.84 0.83 11.34
N PHE A 53 17.87 -0.07 11.37
CA PHE A 53 17.83 -1.22 12.27
C PHE A 53 18.52 -2.47 11.70
N VAL A 54 18.39 -2.76 10.40
CA VAL A 54 18.99 -3.99 9.82
C VAL A 54 20.51 -4.01 9.87
N ASP A 55 21.03 -5.21 10.09
CA ASP A 55 22.36 -5.61 9.68
C ASP A 55 22.43 -5.62 8.14
N ILE A 56 23.22 -4.70 7.59
CA ILE A 56 23.34 -4.49 6.14
C ILE A 56 24.15 -5.61 5.49
N GLU A 57 25.14 -6.19 6.18
CA GLU A 57 25.93 -7.29 5.63
C GLU A 57 25.07 -8.54 5.50
N TRP A 58 24.30 -8.85 6.55
CA TRP A 58 23.31 -9.92 6.51
C TRP A 58 22.27 -9.68 5.41
N PHE A 59 21.73 -8.46 5.33
CA PHE A 59 20.73 -8.12 4.31
C PHE A 59 21.29 -8.29 2.90
N ALA A 60 22.52 -7.83 2.65
CA ALA A 60 23.21 -8.01 1.38
C ALA A 60 23.36 -9.49 1.02
N GLN A 61 23.84 -10.30 1.95
CA GLN A 61 24.00 -11.75 1.75
C GLN A 61 22.69 -12.44 1.43
N MET A 62 21.61 -12.11 2.14
CA MET A 62 20.27 -12.64 1.90
C MET A 62 19.76 -12.28 0.49
N ASN A 63 20.01 -11.04 0.03
CA ASN A 63 19.61 -10.62 -1.32
C ASN A 63 20.46 -11.28 -2.42
N ILE A 64 21.76 -11.48 -2.17
CA ILE A 64 22.65 -12.16 -3.11
C ILE A 64 22.24 -13.62 -3.27
N ALA A 65 21.98 -14.32 -2.15
CA ALA A 65 21.51 -15.69 -2.17
C ALA A 65 20.18 -15.86 -2.94
N ALA A 66 19.31 -14.84 -2.93
CA ALA A 66 18.05 -14.85 -3.65
C ALA A 66 18.20 -14.68 -5.18
N GLN A 67 19.36 -14.23 -5.69
CA GLN A 67 19.62 -14.05 -7.13
C GLN A 67 20.08 -15.35 -7.83
N GLY A 68 20.33 -16.43 -7.08
CA GLY A 68 20.82 -17.70 -7.62
C GLY A 68 22.34 -17.70 -7.86
N ASP A 69 22.80 -18.54 -8.80
CA ASP A 69 24.23 -18.70 -9.08
C ASP A 69 24.82 -17.42 -9.71
N MET A 70 25.76 -16.81 -9.02
CA MET A 70 26.50 -15.63 -9.48
C MET A 70 28.00 -15.91 -9.48
N SER A 71 28.74 -15.27 -10.39
CA SER A 71 30.20 -15.32 -10.31
C SER A 71 30.71 -14.52 -9.10
N PRO A 72 31.89 -14.87 -8.54
CA PRO A 72 32.46 -14.12 -7.41
C PRO A 72 32.62 -12.61 -7.67
N ALA A 73 32.90 -12.23 -8.92
CA ALA A 73 33.03 -10.83 -9.33
C ALA A 73 31.68 -10.09 -9.31
N GLU A 74 30.60 -10.75 -9.73
CA GLU A 74 29.25 -10.18 -9.69
C GLU A 74 28.74 -10.06 -8.26
N GLU A 75 29.04 -11.04 -7.39
CA GLU A 75 28.71 -10.95 -5.96
C GLU A 75 29.43 -9.76 -5.29
N GLU A 76 30.74 -9.62 -5.52
CA GLU A 76 31.53 -8.52 -4.94
C GLU A 76 31.03 -7.16 -5.42
N GLN A 77 30.69 -7.06 -6.72
CA GLN A 77 30.07 -5.87 -7.27
C GLN A 77 28.73 -5.58 -6.59
N MET A 78 27.86 -6.58 -6.40
CA MET A 78 26.56 -6.37 -5.75
C MET A 78 26.72 -5.94 -4.29
N LYS A 79 27.65 -6.56 -3.55
CA LYS A 79 27.98 -6.18 -2.16
C LYS A 79 28.41 -4.72 -2.07
N ALA A 80 29.18 -4.22 -3.04
CA ALA A 80 29.61 -2.83 -3.06
C ALA A 80 28.45 -1.82 -3.17
N PHE A 81 27.31 -2.22 -3.74
CA PHE A 81 26.11 -1.38 -3.83
C PHE A 81 25.17 -1.51 -2.61
N PHE A 82 25.29 -2.57 -1.82
CA PHE A 82 24.54 -2.74 -0.56
C PHE A 82 25.16 -1.94 0.58
N THR A 83 25.15 -0.62 0.43
CA THR A 83 25.46 0.30 1.52
C THR A 83 24.18 0.74 2.21
N ARG A 84 24.31 1.11 3.49
CA ARG A 84 23.19 1.68 4.25
C ARG A 84 22.60 2.91 3.56
N ASP A 85 23.45 3.79 3.05
CA ASP A 85 23.01 5.02 2.38
C ASP A 85 22.24 4.73 1.10
N ALA A 86 22.74 3.80 0.26
CA ALA A 86 22.04 3.40 -0.96
C ALA A 86 20.68 2.77 -0.64
N LEU A 87 20.62 1.88 0.36
CA LEU A 87 19.37 1.25 0.79
C LEU A 87 18.39 2.28 1.37
N LEU A 88 18.88 3.24 2.17
CA LEU A 88 18.04 4.25 2.79
C LEU A 88 17.41 5.16 1.73
N TRP A 89 18.23 5.70 0.83
CA TRP A 89 17.74 6.60 -0.21
C TRP A 89 16.80 5.90 -1.17
N SER A 90 17.13 4.69 -1.64
CA SER A 90 16.24 3.92 -2.52
C SER A 90 14.90 3.61 -1.84
N SER A 91 14.92 3.19 -0.57
CA SER A 91 13.70 2.86 0.20
C SER A 91 12.83 4.09 0.45
N VAL A 92 13.42 5.21 0.89
CA VAL A 92 12.68 6.45 1.19
C VAL A 92 12.14 7.11 -0.08
N ILE A 93 12.92 7.16 -1.16
CA ILE A 93 12.46 7.68 -2.46
C ILE A 93 11.32 6.82 -2.99
N GLY A 94 11.45 5.50 -2.95
CA GLY A 94 10.40 4.56 -3.35
C GLY A 94 9.12 4.75 -2.53
N ALA A 95 9.24 4.79 -1.21
CA ALA A 95 8.13 5.01 -0.28
C ALA A 95 7.44 6.37 -0.46
N PHE A 96 8.14 7.37 -0.99
CA PHE A 96 7.57 8.68 -1.28
C PHE A 96 6.83 8.71 -2.63
N PHE A 97 7.52 8.35 -3.71
CA PHE A 97 7.01 8.57 -5.07
C PHE A 97 6.06 7.48 -5.57
N VAL A 98 6.30 6.22 -5.23
CA VAL A 98 5.47 5.11 -5.74
C VAL A 98 4.00 5.26 -5.33
N PRO A 99 3.65 5.54 -4.06
CA PRO A 99 2.25 5.70 -3.67
C PRO A 99 1.56 6.88 -4.35
N ILE A 100 2.27 7.99 -4.58
CA ILE A 100 1.76 9.17 -5.30
C ILE A 100 1.36 8.78 -6.73
N ILE A 101 2.25 8.07 -7.43
CA ILE A 101 2.01 7.64 -8.81
C ILE A 101 0.88 6.62 -8.87
N VAL A 102 0.89 5.63 -7.98
CA VAL A 102 -0.13 4.57 -7.93
C VAL A 102 -1.51 5.16 -7.64
N ASN A 103 -1.63 6.07 -6.67
CA ASN A 103 -2.89 6.74 -6.38
C ASN A 103 -3.36 7.63 -7.54
N ALA A 104 -2.44 8.26 -8.30
CA ALA A 104 -2.79 9.01 -9.49
C ALA A 104 -3.33 8.10 -10.60
N ILE A 105 -2.70 6.95 -10.84
CA ILE A 105 -3.18 5.95 -11.81
C ILE A 105 -4.57 5.44 -11.38
N TYR A 106 -4.76 5.13 -10.11
CA TYR A 106 -6.04 4.70 -9.58
C TYR A 106 -7.13 5.78 -9.73
N ALA A 107 -6.79 7.04 -9.48
CA ALA A 107 -7.70 8.16 -9.67
C ALA A 107 -8.10 8.35 -11.15
N VAL A 108 -7.17 8.20 -12.09
CA VAL A 108 -7.49 8.16 -13.53
C VAL A 108 -8.46 7.04 -13.83
N TYR A 109 -8.17 5.83 -13.32
CA TYR A 109 -9.02 4.67 -13.51
C TYR A 109 -10.46 4.91 -13.01
N VAL A 110 -10.63 5.32 -11.75
CA VAL A 110 -11.97 5.52 -11.18
C VAL A 110 -12.69 6.69 -11.85
N ASN A 111 -11.98 7.77 -12.19
CA ASN A 111 -12.56 8.87 -12.97
C ASN A 111 -13.15 8.34 -14.28
N LEU A 112 -12.37 7.59 -15.08
CA LEU A 112 -12.85 7.03 -16.35
C LEU A 112 -14.03 6.08 -16.16
N MET A 113 -13.98 5.20 -15.16
CA MET A 113 -15.04 4.21 -14.90
C MET A 113 -16.35 4.82 -14.40
N THR A 114 -16.28 6.01 -13.80
CA THR A 114 -17.44 6.72 -13.23
C THR A 114 -18.01 7.79 -14.15
N ARG A 115 -17.34 8.13 -15.27
CA ARG A 115 -17.84 9.08 -16.28
C ARG A 115 -19.19 8.73 -16.90
N SER A 116 -19.58 7.46 -16.85
CA SER A 116 -20.90 7.00 -17.34
C SER A 116 -22.06 7.33 -16.39
N ASP A 117 -21.78 7.96 -15.24
CA ASP A 117 -22.82 8.42 -14.32
C ASP A 117 -23.36 9.79 -14.77
N ASP A 118 -24.66 9.89 -15.02
CA ASP A 118 -25.26 11.16 -15.44
C ASP A 118 -25.27 12.21 -14.32
N SER A 119 -25.14 11.78 -13.05
CA SER A 119 -24.95 12.64 -11.88
C SER A 119 -23.49 13.01 -11.59
N HIS A 120 -22.56 12.70 -12.50
CA HIS A 120 -21.13 12.87 -12.27
C HIS A 120 -20.74 14.34 -12.06
N VAL A 121 -20.27 14.66 -10.85
CA VAL A 121 -19.73 15.98 -10.48
C VAL A 121 -18.25 15.95 -10.06
N TYR A 122 -17.67 14.77 -9.86
CA TYR A 122 -16.32 14.58 -9.29
C TYR A 122 -15.24 14.40 -10.36
N GLY A 123 -14.26 15.30 -10.38
CA GLY A 123 -13.12 15.28 -11.29
C GLY A 123 -11.95 14.41 -10.83
N PHE A 124 -10.84 14.47 -11.58
CA PHE A 124 -9.63 13.70 -11.28
C PHE A 124 -9.07 14.00 -9.88
N THR A 125 -9.03 15.27 -9.49
CA THR A 125 -8.50 15.70 -8.19
C THR A 125 -9.32 15.16 -7.02
N ASP A 126 -10.63 15.02 -7.20
CA ASP A 126 -11.52 14.43 -6.20
C ASP A 126 -11.24 12.95 -6.02
N TRP A 127 -11.11 12.20 -7.13
CA TRP A 127 -10.74 10.79 -7.12
C TRP A 127 -9.30 10.55 -6.64
N TYR A 128 -8.40 11.51 -6.84
CA TYR A 128 -7.06 11.45 -6.28
C TYR A 128 -7.07 11.67 -4.76
N GLY A 129 -7.83 12.65 -4.29
CA GLY A 129 -8.09 12.83 -2.86
C GLY A 129 -8.76 11.61 -2.23
N PHE A 130 -9.70 10.99 -2.93
CA PHE A 130 -10.39 9.76 -2.55
C PHE A 130 -9.42 8.60 -2.32
N ALA A 131 -8.46 8.40 -3.23
CA ALA A 131 -7.51 7.29 -3.17
C ALA A 131 -6.70 7.27 -1.85
N TRP A 132 -6.37 8.44 -1.29
CA TRP A 132 -5.66 8.51 0.00
C TRP A 132 -6.49 7.98 1.18
N TRP A 133 -7.82 8.14 1.16
CA TRP A 133 -8.69 7.56 2.19
C TRP A 133 -8.71 6.04 2.13
N LEU A 134 -8.54 5.45 0.94
CA LEU A 134 -8.43 4.00 0.76
C LEU A 134 -7.14 3.44 1.37
N SER A 135 -6.11 4.27 1.53
CA SER A 135 -4.82 3.89 2.12
C SER A 135 -4.84 3.90 3.66
N MET A 136 -5.90 4.37 4.30
CA MET A 136 -5.98 4.45 5.77
C MET A 136 -5.78 3.11 6.51
N PRO A 137 -6.27 1.96 6.01
CA PRO A 137 -5.96 0.65 6.59
C PRO A 137 -4.45 0.37 6.73
N TYR A 138 -3.62 0.84 5.78
CA TYR A 138 -2.17 0.70 5.86
C TYR A 138 -1.57 1.47 7.04
N VAL A 139 -2.18 2.58 7.48
CA VAL A 139 -1.68 3.33 8.64
C VAL A 139 -1.72 2.46 9.90
N LEU A 140 -2.79 1.68 10.08
CA LEU A 140 -2.90 0.76 11.23
C LEU A 140 -1.88 -0.37 11.16
N THR A 141 -1.76 -1.03 10.01
CA THR A 141 -0.85 -2.18 9.87
C THR A 141 0.61 -1.76 9.82
N GLY A 142 0.92 -0.58 9.30
CA GLY A 142 2.25 0.03 9.35
C GLY A 142 2.69 0.34 10.79
N LEU A 143 1.78 0.84 11.63
CA LEU A 143 2.07 1.01 13.07
C LEU A 143 2.38 -0.33 13.75
N VAL A 144 1.66 -1.40 13.39
CA VAL A 144 1.98 -2.76 13.87
C VAL A 144 3.36 -3.20 13.37
N GLY A 145 3.71 -2.94 12.11
CA GLY A 145 5.03 -3.27 11.56
C GLY A 145 6.17 -2.54 12.27
N VAL A 146 5.99 -1.25 12.56
CA VAL A 146 6.94 -0.47 13.38
C VAL A 146 7.05 -1.04 14.79
N ALA A 147 5.93 -1.38 15.43
CA ALA A 147 5.96 -1.99 16.76
C ALA A 147 6.73 -3.32 16.74
N LEU A 148 6.46 -4.20 15.77
CA LEU A 148 7.16 -5.48 15.62
C LEU A 148 8.67 -5.28 15.42
N LEU A 149 9.07 -4.31 14.60
CA LEU A 149 10.48 -3.95 14.42
C LEU A 149 11.13 -3.50 15.74
N LEU A 150 10.45 -2.67 16.53
CA LEU A 150 10.95 -2.19 17.81
C LEU A 150 11.08 -3.30 18.87
N PHE A 151 10.31 -4.38 18.73
CA PHE A 151 10.38 -5.56 19.61
C PHE A 151 11.28 -6.68 19.05
N ALA A 152 11.91 -6.49 17.88
CA ALA A 152 12.81 -7.49 17.34
C ALA A 152 14.05 -7.67 18.24
N GLY A 153 14.42 -8.92 18.49
CA GLY A 153 15.51 -9.28 19.40
C GLY A 153 16.90 -9.25 18.76
N ASP A 154 16.98 -9.16 17.44
CA ASP A 154 18.21 -9.09 16.66
C ASP A 154 18.04 -8.17 15.44
N HIS A 155 19.13 -7.88 14.73
CA HIS A 155 19.17 -7.00 13.56
C HIS A 155 19.05 -7.74 12.21
N GLN A 156 18.85 -9.06 12.22
CA GLN A 156 18.74 -9.92 11.03
C GLN A 156 17.27 -10.15 10.67
N VAL A 157 16.57 -9.05 10.40
CA VAL A 157 15.12 -9.04 10.22
C VAL A 157 14.76 -8.79 8.76
N ALA A 158 13.93 -9.67 8.19
CA ALA A 158 13.48 -9.54 6.81
C ALA A 158 12.53 -8.33 6.62
N PRO A 159 12.48 -7.71 5.42
CA PRO A 159 11.64 -6.55 5.14
C PRO A 159 10.14 -6.78 5.38
N SER A 160 9.71 -8.05 5.32
CA SER A 160 8.34 -8.47 5.54
C SER A 160 7.78 -8.05 6.90
N ILE A 161 8.63 -7.76 7.89
CA ILE A 161 8.21 -7.24 9.20
C ILE A 161 7.45 -5.91 9.11
N LEU A 162 7.72 -5.11 8.08
CA LEU A 162 7.02 -3.84 7.82
C LEU A 162 5.62 -4.03 7.21
N SER A 163 5.28 -5.26 6.83
CA SER A 163 4.02 -5.64 6.22
C SER A 163 3.40 -6.84 6.95
N PRO A 164 3.09 -6.72 8.25
CA PRO A 164 2.67 -7.86 9.07
C PRO A 164 1.31 -8.45 8.68
N ALA A 165 0.51 -7.70 7.91
CA ALA A 165 -0.75 -8.13 7.37
C ALA A 165 -0.65 -8.69 5.93
N SER A 166 0.57 -8.86 5.41
CA SER A 166 0.82 -9.54 4.13
C SER A 166 0.77 -11.06 4.31
N LEU A 167 0.31 -11.76 3.27
CA LEU A 167 0.38 -13.22 3.20
C LEU A 167 1.84 -13.69 3.36
N GLY A 168 2.78 -12.95 2.78
CA GLY A 168 4.21 -13.26 2.86
C GLY A 168 4.73 -13.26 4.30
N TYR A 169 4.32 -12.29 5.12
CA TYR A 169 4.66 -12.28 6.55
C TYR A 169 3.92 -13.38 7.32
N ILE A 170 2.60 -13.49 7.15
CA ILE A 170 1.75 -14.43 7.90
C ILE A 170 2.13 -15.89 7.64
N ALA A 171 2.45 -16.22 6.39
CA ALA A 171 2.87 -17.56 5.99
C ALA A 171 4.39 -17.76 6.07
N ASN A 172 5.15 -16.77 6.55
CA ASN A 172 6.60 -16.78 6.64
C ASN A 172 7.28 -17.23 5.33
N ILE A 173 6.85 -16.64 4.21
CA ILE A 173 7.38 -16.98 2.89
C ILE A 173 8.83 -16.49 2.81
N PRO A 174 9.81 -17.38 2.56
CA PRO A 174 11.22 -17.00 2.41
C PRO A 174 11.48 -16.06 1.22
N MET A 175 12.52 -15.23 1.31
CA MET A 175 12.87 -14.25 0.25
C MET A 175 13.35 -14.89 -1.07
N ASP A 176 13.89 -16.10 -1.01
CA ASP A 176 14.31 -16.89 -2.18
C ASP A 176 13.14 -17.65 -2.84
N SER A 177 11.93 -17.57 -2.27
CA SER A 177 10.74 -18.18 -2.86
C SER A 177 10.23 -17.35 -4.05
N PRO A 178 9.82 -17.97 -5.18
CA PRO A 178 9.14 -17.25 -6.27
C PRO A 178 7.82 -16.62 -5.82
N TRP A 179 7.22 -17.13 -4.73
CA TRP A 179 5.99 -16.62 -4.14
C TRP A 179 6.21 -15.41 -3.21
N TYR A 180 7.46 -15.04 -2.89
CA TYR A 180 7.75 -14.00 -1.92
C TYR A 180 7.09 -12.67 -2.29
N ALA A 181 7.38 -12.15 -3.49
CA ALA A 181 6.86 -10.86 -3.93
C ALA A 181 5.33 -10.84 -4.02
N PHE A 182 4.71 -11.93 -4.51
CA PHE A 182 3.26 -12.07 -4.55
C PHE A 182 2.64 -12.10 -3.14
N GLY A 183 3.22 -12.88 -2.23
CA GLY A 183 2.80 -12.96 -0.85
C GLY A 183 2.94 -11.62 -0.12
N GLN A 184 4.03 -10.87 -0.37
CA GLN A 184 4.21 -9.53 0.20
C GLN A 184 3.19 -8.52 -0.34
N ALA A 185 2.82 -8.61 -1.62
CA ALA A 185 1.81 -7.75 -2.22
C ALA A 185 0.40 -8.06 -1.71
N LEU A 186 0.06 -9.35 -1.56
CA LEU A 186 -1.26 -9.78 -1.12
C LEU A 186 -1.45 -9.51 0.38
N ARG A 187 -2.15 -8.43 0.67
CA ARG A 187 -2.28 -7.84 2.01
C ARG A 187 -3.73 -7.78 2.46
N VAL A 188 -4.01 -7.94 3.75
CA VAL A 188 -5.38 -7.84 4.29
C VAL A 188 -5.99 -6.45 3.99
N GLU A 189 -5.14 -5.42 4.01
CA GLU A 189 -5.47 -4.03 3.69
C GLU A 189 -6.03 -3.87 2.27
N LEU A 190 -5.67 -4.73 1.32
CA LEU A 190 -6.20 -4.71 -0.04
C LEU A 190 -7.71 -4.95 -0.04
N PHE A 191 -8.18 -5.96 0.70
CA PHE A 191 -9.60 -6.28 0.77
C PHE A 191 -10.38 -5.16 1.49
N TRP A 192 -9.75 -4.56 2.49
CA TRP A 192 -10.32 -3.39 3.17
C TRP A 192 -10.40 -2.18 2.23
N GLY A 193 -9.34 -1.91 1.45
CA GLY A 193 -9.31 -0.86 0.43
C GLY A 193 -10.39 -1.04 -0.64
N ILE A 194 -10.61 -2.28 -1.12
CA ILE A 194 -11.69 -2.61 -2.07
C ILE A 194 -13.07 -2.31 -1.45
N TYR A 195 -13.28 -2.69 -0.19
CA TYR A 195 -14.51 -2.37 0.53
C TYR A 195 -14.72 -0.85 0.64
N LEU A 196 -13.70 -0.11 1.07
CA LEU A 196 -13.77 1.36 1.17
C LEU A 196 -14.03 2.01 -0.19
N ALA A 197 -13.37 1.53 -1.25
CA ALA A 197 -13.58 2.02 -2.60
C ALA A 197 -15.01 1.76 -3.08
N THR A 198 -15.55 0.57 -2.78
CA THR A 198 -16.93 0.22 -3.09
C THR A 198 -17.90 1.18 -2.41
N VAL A 199 -17.77 1.37 -1.09
CA VAL A 199 -18.61 2.29 -0.31
C VAL A 199 -18.49 3.70 -0.88
N GLY A 200 -17.27 4.17 -1.08
CA GLY A 200 -17.02 5.51 -1.57
C GLY A 200 -17.60 5.79 -2.96
N ILE A 201 -17.42 4.87 -3.91
CA ILE A 201 -18.01 4.98 -5.25
C ILE A 201 -19.55 5.00 -5.16
N THR A 202 -20.17 4.18 -4.31
CA THR A 202 -21.64 4.25 -4.11
C THR A 202 -22.12 5.54 -3.46
N GLN A 203 -21.29 6.23 -2.68
CA GLN A 203 -21.64 7.53 -2.10
C GLN A 203 -21.50 8.66 -3.12
N TRP A 204 -20.57 8.55 -4.07
CA TRP A 204 -20.21 9.63 -5.00
C TRP A 204 -20.88 9.49 -6.37
N THR A 205 -21.59 8.40 -6.64
CA THR A 205 -22.24 8.14 -7.93
C THR A 205 -23.63 7.54 -7.72
N ALA A 206 -24.49 7.57 -8.74
CA ALA A 206 -25.79 6.87 -8.71
C ALA A 206 -25.66 5.35 -8.97
N PHE A 207 -24.45 4.79 -8.97
CA PHE A 207 -24.24 3.38 -9.29
C PHE A 207 -24.75 2.43 -8.20
N SER A 208 -25.29 1.28 -8.63
CA SER A 208 -25.60 0.20 -7.72
C SER A 208 -24.35 -0.34 -7.01
N LEU A 209 -24.54 -0.91 -5.81
CA LEU A 209 -23.48 -1.57 -5.04
C LEU A 209 -22.68 -2.58 -5.87
N LYS A 210 -23.37 -3.37 -6.71
CA LYS A 210 -22.73 -4.37 -7.58
C LYS A 210 -21.79 -3.72 -8.60
N LYS A 211 -22.21 -2.62 -9.25
CA LYS A 211 -21.37 -1.90 -10.22
C LYS A 211 -20.18 -1.25 -9.52
N ALA A 212 -20.40 -0.61 -8.37
CA ALA A 212 -19.32 -0.02 -7.58
C ALA A 212 -18.28 -1.07 -7.12
N ALA A 213 -18.74 -2.23 -6.63
CA ALA A 213 -17.86 -3.32 -6.22
C ALA A 213 -17.03 -3.89 -7.38
N LEU A 214 -17.65 -4.00 -8.56
CA LEU A 214 -16.95 -4.44 -9.77
C LEU A 214 -15.84 -3.44 -10.16
N ILE A 215 -16.14 -2.13 -10.15
CA ILE A 215 -15.15 -1.08 -10.42
C ILE A 215 -14.03 -1.12 -9.36
N ALA A 216 -14.38 -1.19 -8.08
CA ALA A 216 -13.42 -1.19 -6.98
C ALA A 216 -12.46 -2.39 -7.03
N SER A 217 -12.94 -3.57 -7.42
CA SER A 217 -12.17 -4.81 -7.41
C SER A 217 -11.42 -5.10 -8.72
N ALA A 218 -11.87 -4.57 -9.86
CA ALA A 218 -11.34 -4.92 -11.17
C ALA A 218 -9.82 -4.74 -11.34
N PRO A 219 -9.19 -3.62 -10.90
CA PRO A 219 -7.73 -3.48 -11.03
C PRO A 219 -6.97 -4.59 -10.31
N TYR A 220 -7.42 -4.97 -9.11
CA TYR A 220 -6.79 -6.01 -8.31
C TYR A 220 -7.00 -7.40 -8.92
N ILE A 221 -8.21 -7.70 -9.40
CA ILE A 221 -8.49 -8.98 -10.07
C ILE A 221 -7.57 -9.16 -11.29
N VAL A 222 -7.39 -8.10 -12.09
CA VAL A 222 -6.50 -8.13 -13.26
C VAL A 222 -5.04 -8.30 -12.84
N ILE A 223 -4.52 -7.47 -11.94
CA ILE A 223 -3.11 -7.50 -11.53
C ILE A 223 -2.75 -8.83 -10.86
N TYR A 224 -3.51 -9.24 -9.84
CA TYR A 224 -3.21 -10.47 -9.11
C TYR A 224 -3.56 -11.72 -9.91
N GLY A 225 -4.57 -11.67 -10.79
CA GLY A 225 -4.89 -12.76 -11.70
C GLY A 225 -3.77 -13.03 -12.70
N ILE A 226 -3.25 -11.98 -13.35
CA ILE A 226 -2.10 -12.10 -14.27
C ILE A 226 -0.87 -12.62 -13.53
N TRP A 227 -0.58 -12.10 -12.33
CA TRP A 227 0.58 -12.52 -11.55
C TRP A 227 0.46 -14.00 -11.13
N LEU A 228 -0.71 -14.43 -10.67
CA LEU A 228 -0.94 -15.82 -10.28
C LEU A 228 -0.83 -16.78 -11.48
N ILE A 229 -1.30 -16.37 -12.66
CA ILE A 229 -1.10 -17.14 -13.89
C ILE A 229 0.40 -17.24 -14.22
N ALA A 230 1.16 -16.14 -14.11
CA ALA A 230 2.60 -16.17 -14.35
C ALA A 230 3.32 -17.13 -13.39
N LEU A 231 2.99 -17.11 -12.09
CA LEU A 231 3.55 -18.03 -11.09
C LEU A 231 3.14 -19.49 -11.28
N ALA A 232 2.02 -19.76 -11.96
CA ALA A 232 1.59 -21.11 -12.27
C ALA A 232 2.27 -21.68 -13.52
N LEU A 233 2.80 -20.82 -14.39
CA LEU A 233 3.41 -21.19 -15.67
C LEU A 233 4.94 -21.25 -15.62
N PHE A 234 5.57 -20.52 -14.70
CA PHE A 234 7.01 -20.39 -14.54
C PHE A 234 7.41 -20.70 -13.10
#